data_AF-A0A7V2QHH9-F1
#
_entry.id   AF-A0A7V2QHH9-F1
#
_cell.length_a   1.000
_cell.length_b   1.000
_cell.length_c   1.000
_cell.angle_alpha   90.00
_cell.angle_beta   90.00
_cell.angle_gamma   90.00
#
_symmetry.space_group_name_H-M   'P 1'
#
loop_
_entity.id
_entity.type
_entity.pdbx_description
1 polymer ?
#
loop_
_entity_poly.entity_id
_entity_poly.type
_entity_poly.pdbx_seq_one_letter_code
_entity_poly.pdbx_strand_id
1 'polypeptide(L)'
;MDERSQGIEGPTTVHVVPGHLEVQVFRHQVPYFTPVPCWTYVTRGLEAHQQKEIVLTLRRDPQGGDDPPRLPLQILENVYRLAAEGKRVDAWGYSYFLVPVSEGKTLPLYLAYLWLVPLPGIDLPASALTARLLLQEEFEVLQAFGLTRLVAAWGWRNRYYPCPPWSDFPPSAPVSARTMRHSLLNKMARVHLQGCTVTVEGEEAVMRLRPMARRILHDALAKIPAEQALALLPELDREANACFAWVPEQNATALNVPPGSDLSRKGCCFLAFVPGPQGDLSRLMEDGIALVVTEGTWARIREAMTAGRAATVPLEGQPKRLRLEPVEDPA
;
A
#
# COMPACT_ATOMS: atom_id res chain seq x y z
N MET A 1 29.22 -8.01 -18.02
CA MET A 1 28.68 -8.18 -16.65
C MET A 1 28.30 -9.65 -16.58
N ASP A 2 29.13 -10.44 -15.90
CA ASP A 2 29.16 -11.91 -16.01
C ASP A 2 27.96 -12.50 -15.26
N GLU A 3 27.10 -13.26 -15.95
CA GLU A 3 25.93 -13.99 -15.43
C GLU A 3 26.35 -15.20 -14.57
N ARG A 4 27.25 -14.98 -13.61
CA ARG A 4 27.57 -16.00 -12.61
C ARG A 4 26.45 -16.04 -11.58
N SER A 5 25.45 -16.87 -11.89
CA SER A 5 24.55 -17.57 -10.97
C SER A 5 23.97 -16.70 -9.85
N GLN A 6 22.73 -16.21 -10.02
CA GLN A 6 21.96 -15.44 -9.02
C GLN A 6 21.64 -16.22 -7.71
N GLY A 7 22.30 -17.35 -7.45
CA GLY A 7 22.20 -18.10 -6.20
C GLY A 7 20.78 -18.52 -5.87
N ILE A 8 19.96 -18.79 -6.89
CA ILE A 8 18.58 -19.25 -6.74
C ILE A 8 18.62 -20.77 -6.57
N GLU A 9 18.13 -21.26 -5.44
CA GLU A 9 17.92 -22.68 -5.18
C GLU A 9 16.40 -22.95 -5.07
N GLY A 10 15.93 -23.98 -5.77
CA GLY A 10 14.51 -24.32 -5.88
C GLY A 10 13.95 -24.19 -7.30
N PRO A 11 12.62 -24.29 -7.48
CA PRO A 11 11.62 -24.34 -6.42
C PRO A 11 11.49 -25.72 -5.76
N THR A 12 11.37 -25.72 -4.43
CA THR A 12 10.75 -26.85 -3.72
C THR A 12 9.24 -26.65 -3.74
N THR A 13 8.49 -27.64 -4.23
CA THR A 13 7.02 -27.55 -4.28
C THR A 13 6.39 -28.19 -3.05
N VAL A 14 5.46 -27.47 -2.42
CA VAL A 14 4.69 -27.95 -1.27
C VAL A 14 3.20 -27.91 -1.60
N HIS A 15 2.52 -29.06 -1.51
CA HIS A 15 1.07 -29.13 -1.64
C HIS A 15 0.43 -28.75 -0.31
N VAL A 16 0.01 -27.49 -0.19
CA VAL A 16 -0.58 -26.94 1.05
C VAL A 16 -2.03 -27.40 1.22
N VAL A 17 -2.79 -27.44 0.12
CA VAL A 17 -4.10 -28.10 0.05
C VAL A 17 -4.01 -29.15 -1.05
N PRO A 18 -4.00 -30.46 -0.72
CA PRO A 18 -3.78 -31.52 -1.71
C PRO A 18 -4.69 -31.39 -2.93
N GLY A 19 -4.09 -31.32 -4.13
CA GLY A 19 -4.81 -31.20 -5.40
C GLY A 19 -5.42 -29.83 -5.72
N HIS A 20 -5.26 -28.83 -4.84
CA HIS A 20 -5.94 -27.54 -4.97
C HIS A 20 -5.04 -26.33 -4.82
N LEU A 21 -4.07 -26.37 -3.89
CA LEU A 21 -3.15 -25.28 -3.65
C LEU A 21 -1.72 -25.80 -3.51
N GLU A 22 -0.86 -25.32 -4.40
CA GLU A 22 0.58 -25.57 -4.37
C GLU A 22 1.32 -24.28 -4.04
N VAL A 23 2.44 -24.41 -3.33
CA VAL A 23 3.34 -23.31 -3.04
C VAL A 23 4.75 -23.69 -3.49
N GLN A 24 5.29 -22.91 -4.42
CA GLN A 24 6.68 -22.98 -4.86
C GLN A 24 7.54 -22.14 -3.91
N VAL A 25 8.53 -22.77 -3.28
CA VAL A 25 9.43 -22.14 -2.32
C VAL A 25 10.82 -22.00 -2.95
N PHE A 26 11.30 -20.76 -3.03
CA PHE A 26 12.59 -20.40 -3.58
C PHE A 26 13.50 -19.86 -2.49
N ARG A 27 14.76 -20.28 -2.49
CA ARG A 27 15.86 -19.64 -1.76
C ARG A 27 16.61 -18.77 -2.76
N HIS A 28 16.80 -17.48 -2.47
CA HIS A 28 17.49 -16.58 -3.40
C HIS A 28 18.02 -15.34 -2.69
N GLN A 29 18.58 -14.43 -3.47
CA GLN A 29 18.99 -13.11 -3.00
C GLN A 29 18.28 -12.02 -3.79
N VAL A 30 17.60 -11.12 -3.10
CA VAL A 30 17.02 -9.93 -3.71
C VAL A 30 18.13 -8.90 -3.98
N PRO A 31 18.31 -8.42 -5.22
CA PRO A 31 19.28 -7.38 -5.52
C PRO A 31 18.97 -6.09 -4.77
N TYR A 32 19.98 -5.58 -4.06
CA TYR A 32 19.92 -4.37 -3.26
C TYR A 32 21.36 -3.85 -3.03
N PHE A 33 21.56 -2.73 -2.30
CA PHE A 33 22.91 -2.20 -2.01
C PHE A 33 23.84 -3.28 -1.43
N THR A 34 23.29 -4.08 -0.52
CA THR A 34 23.83 -5.37 -0.12
C THR A 34 22.76 -6.41 -0.42
N PRO A 35 23.05 -7.48 -1.20
CA PRO A 35 22.07 -8.51 -1.52
C PRO A 35 21.39 -9.06 -0.26
N VAL A 36 20.06 -9.19 -0.31
CA VAL A 36 19.25 -9.61 0.84
C VAL A 36 18.86 -11.07 0.65
N PRO A 37 19.40 -12.02 1.46
CA PRO A 37 19.02 -13.42 1.36
C PRO A 37 17.55 -13.58 1.77
N CYS A 38 16.77 -14.29 0.96
CA CYS A 38 15.33 -14.41 1.12
C CYS A 38 14.82 -15.82 0.86
N TRP A 39 13.68 -16.12 1.48
CA TRP A 39 12.75 -17.17 1.07
C TRP A 39 11.57 -16.53 0.36
N THR A 40 11.20 -17.00 -0.83
CA THR A 40 9.99 -16.56 -1.53
C THR A 40 9.03 -17.73 -1.72
N TYR A 41 7.78 -17.50 -1.37
CA TYR A 41 6.66 -18.43 -1.51
C TYR A 41 5.74 -17.91 -2.59
N VAL A 42 5.51 -18.70 -3.62
CA VAL A 42 4.64 -18.36 -4.76
C VAL A 42 3.52 -19.39 -4.83
N THR A 43 2.27 -18.94 -4.71
CA THR A 43 1.11 -19.84 -4.82
C THR A 43 0.81 -20.21 -6.28
N ARG A 44 0.21 -21.38 -6.46
CA ARG A 44 -0.48 -21.82 -7.67
C ARG A 44 -1.80 -22.48 -7.26
N GLY A 45 -2.91 -22.02 -7.84
CA GLY A 45 -4.25 -22.57 -7.63
C GLY A 45 -5.24 -21.61 -6.98
N LEU A 46 -4.83 -20.40 -6.57
CA LEU A 46 -5.76 -19.38 -6.06
C LEU A 46 -6.70 -18.88 -7.16
N GLU A 47 -6.25 -18.88 -8.41
CA GLU A 47 -7.04 -18.42 -9.55
C GLU A 47 -8.32 -19.25 -9.77
N ALA A 48 -8.34 -20.51 -9.34
CA ALA A 48 -9.54 -21.35 -9.36
C ALA A 48 -10.71 -20.73 -8.56
N HIS A 49 -10.40 -19.86 -7.60
CA HIS A 49 -11.37 -19.11 -6.79
C HIS A 49 -11.42 -17.62 -7.14
N GLN A 50 -10.97 -17.24 -8.35
CA GLN A 50 -10.89 -15.84 -8.81
C GLN A 50 -10.04 -14.96 -7.88
N GLN A 51 -9.13 -15.55 -7.12
CA GLN A 51 -8.17 -14.87 -6.29
C GLN A 51 -6.84 -14.80 -7.04
N LYS A 52 -6.25 -13.61 -7.11
CA LYS A 52 -4.89 -13.42 -7.64
C LYS A 52 -3.91 -14.27 -6.84
N GLU A 53 -2.93 -14.86 -7.53
CA GLU A 53 -1.85 -15.59 -6.87
C GLU A 53 -1.08 -14.67 -5.91
N ILE A 54 -0.39 -15.23 -4.93
CA ILE A 54 0.29 -14.49 -3.86
C ILE A 54 1.77 -14.85 -3.85
N VAL A 55 2.58 -13.79 -3.79
CA VAL A 55 4.03 -13.85 -3.61
C VAL A 55 4.35 -13.28 -2.23
N LEU A 56 4.80 -14.11 -1.31
CA LEU A 56 5.25 -13.71 0.01
C LEU A 56 6.75 -13.94 0.12
N THR A 57 7.51 -12.87 0.42
CA THR A 57 8.97 -12.97 0.56
C THR A 57 9.38 -12.62 1.99
N LEU A 58 10.17 -13.50 2.60
CA LEU A 58 10.74 -13.30 3.94
C LEU A 58 12.25 -13.17 3.85
N ARG A 59 12.82 -12.18 4.54
CA ARG A 59 14.27 -12.11 4.73
C ARG A 59 14.72 -13.32 5.55
N ARG A 60 15.82 -13.93 5.12
CA ARG A 60 16.49 -15.02 5.81
C ARG A 60 17.56 -14.45 6.74
N ASP A 61 17.64 -15.01 7.95
CA ASP A 61 18.81 -14.82 8.81
C ASP A 61 19.98 -15.64 8.23
N PRO A 62 21.12 -15.02 7.87
CA PRO A 62 22.29 -15.75 7.41
C PRO A 62 22.82 -16.79 8.41
N GLN A 63 22.54 -16.60 9.71
CA GLN A 63 22.92 -17.53 10.78
C GLN A 63 21.82 -18.56 11.09
N GLY A 64 20.65 -18.43 10.47
CA GLY A 64 19.52 -19.34 10.64
C GLY A 64 19.72 -20.67 9.90
N GLY A 65 18.81 -21.61 10.16
CA GLY A 65 18.78 -22.90 9.45
C GLY A 65 18.48 -22.76 7.95
N ASP A 66 18.76 -23.84 7.22
CA ASP A 66 18.52 -23.92 5.77
C ASP A 66 17.07 -24.30 5.42
N ASP A 67 16.25 -24.63 6.41
CA ASP A 67 14.85 -24.97 6.17
C ASP A 67 13.96 -23.70 6.07
N PRO A 68 13.04 -23.64 5.09
CA PRO A 68 12.09 -22.55 4.97
C PRO A 68 11.07 -22.55 6.13
N PRO A 69 10.75 -21.38 6.72
CA PRO A 69 9.71 -21.27 7.75
C PRO A 69 8.34 -21.80 7.27
N ARG A 70 7.65 -22.57 8.12
CA ARG A 70 6.30 -23.10 7.78
C ARG A 70 5.16 -22.08 7.88
N LEU A 71 5.36 -20.99 8.62
CA LEU A 71 4.32 -19.99 8.87
C LEU A 71 3.70 -19.40 7.58
N PRO A 72 4.48 -18.99 6.56
CA PRO A 72 3.95 -18.64 5.24
C PRO A 72 2.96 -19.64 4.65
N LEU A 73 3.22 -20.94 4.75
CA LEU A 73 2.34 -21.96 4.18
C LEU A 73 0.97 -21.97 4.86
N GLN A 74 0.93 -21.84 6.19
CA GLN A 74 -0.31 -21.74 6.97
C GLN A 74 -1.11 -20.48 6.62
N ILE A 75 -0.42 -19.36 6.40
CA ILE A 75 -1.04 -18.10 5.98
C ILE A 75 -1.69 -18.28 4.60
N LEU A 76 -0.95 -18.83 3.63
CA LEU A 76 -1.43 -19.02 2.26
C LEU A 76 -2.60 -20.02 2.20
N GLU A 77 -2.60 -21.04 3.06
CA GLU A 77 -3.76 -21.93 3.23
C GLU A 77 -5.01 -21.16 3.69
N ASN A 78 -4.88 -20.26 4.66
CA ASN A 78 -5.99 -19.46 5.14
C ASN A 78 -6.51 -18.50 4.07
N VAL A 79 -5.62 -17.91 3.25
CA VAL A 79 -6.05 -17.08 2.13
C VAL A 79 -6.82 -17.90 1.10
N TYR A 80 -6.38 -19.11 0.78
CA TYR A 80 -7.11 -20.04 -0.09
C TYR A 80 -8.52 -20.34 0.44
N ARG A 81 -8.65 -20.65 1.74
CA ARG A 81 -9.95 -20.92 2.36
C ARG A 81 -10.90 -19.72 2.27
N LEU A 82 -10.40 -18.50 2.52
CA LEU A 82 -11.20 -17.28 2.36
C LEU A 82 -11.62 -17.05 0.91
N ALA A 83 -10.70 -17.26 -0.04
CA ALA A 83 -11.00 -17.14 -1.47
C ALA A 83 -12.10 -18.13 -1.89
N ALA A 84 -12.06 -19.37 -1.40
CA ALA A 84 -13.10 -20.37 -1.65
C ALA A 84 -14.48 -19.99 -1.07
N GLU A 85 -14.51 -19.13 -0.04
CA GLU A 85 -15.74 -18.51 0.50
C GLU A 85 -16.16 -17.23 -0.27
N GLY A 86 -15.46 -16.88 -1.35
CA GLY A 86 -15.69 -15.65 -2.13
C GLY A 86 -15.07 -14.39 -1.51
N LYS A 87 -14.38 -14.51 -0.36
CA LYS A 87 -13.67 -13.41 0.30
C LYS A 87 -12.29 -13.26 -0.32
N ARG A 88 -12.20 -12.36 -1.29
CA ARG A 88 -11.01 -12.13 -2.11
C ARG A 88 -10.31 -10.84 -1.70
N VAL A 89 -9.03 -10.77 -2.01
CA VAL A 89 -8.16 -9.61 -1.80
C VAL A 89 -7.56 -9.15 -3.11
N ASP A 90 -7.35 -7.84 -3.22
CA ASP A 90 -6.64 -7.21 -4.32
C ASP A 90 -5.51 -6.32 -3.75
N ALA A 91 -4.68 -5.77 -4.63
CA ALA A 91 -3.70 -4.76 -4.31
C ALA A 91 -4.33 -3.62 -3.51
N TRP A 92 -3.57 -3.13 -2.53
CA TRP A 92 -3.94 -2.18 -1.50
C TRP A 92 -4.99 -2.68 -0.50
N GLY A 93 -5.42 -3.93 -0.61
CA GLY A 93 -6.19 -4.63 0.41
C GLY A 93 -5.33 -5.14 1.56
N TYR A 94 -5.99 -5.68 2.57
CA TYR A 94 -5.34 -6.33 3.71
C TYR A 94 -6.18 -7.50 4.23
N SER A 95 -5.57 -8.35 5.04
CA SER A 95 -6.25 -9.42 5.76
C SER A 95 -5.66 -9.57 7.16
N TYR A 96 -6.46 -10.13 8.06
CA TYR A 96 -5.99 -10.50 9.39
C TYR A 96 -6.49 -11.89 9.75
N PHE A 97 -5.67 -12.63 10.50
CA PHE A 97 -5.92 -14.02 10.85
C PHE A 97 -5.52 -14.24 12.30
N LEU A 98 -6.19 -15.19 12.96
CA LEU A 98 -5.70 -15.76 14.22
C LEU A 98 -5.06 -17.10 13.90
N VAL A 99 -3.74 -17.19 14.08
CA VAL A 99 -2.99 -18.42 13.82
C VAL A 99 -2.70 -19.14 15.14
N PRO A 100 -3.05 -20.42 15.28
CA PRO A 100 -2.72 -21.18 16.49
C PRO A 100 -1.21 -21.36 16.61
N VAL A 101 -0.65 -20.98 17.77
CA VAL A 101 0.79 -21.13 18.07
C VAL A 101 1.07 -22.20 19.11
N SER A 102 0.10 -22.48 19.99
CA SER A 102 0.11 -23.60 20.94
C SER A 102 -1.33 -23.85 21.43
N GLU A 103 -1.54 -24.91 22.22
CA GLU A 103 -2.85 -25.26 22.75
C GLU A 103 -3.49 -24.07 23.49
N GLY A 104 -4.66 -23.63 23.02
CA GLY A 104 -5.39 -22.48 23.57
C GLY A 104 -4.78 -21.11 23.30
N LYS A 105 -3.69 -20.99 22.53
CA LYS A 105 -3.05 -19.69 22.20
C LYS A 105 -3.03 -19.44 20.69
N THR A 106 -3.56 -18.28 20.31
CA THR A 106 -3.51 -17.76 18.94
C THR A 106 -2.71 -16.48 18.89
N LEU A 107 -1.98 -16.28 17.80
CA LEU A 107 -1.30 -15.03 17.47
C LEU A 107 -2.05 -14.33 16.33
N PRO A 108 -2.36 -13.03 16.44
CA PRO A 108 -2.87 -12.26 15.32
C PRO A 108 -1.75 -12.06 14.28
N LEU A 109 -2.08 -12.32 13.02
CA LEU A 109 -1.23 -12.02 11.86
C LEU A 109 -1.98 -11.10 10.92
N TYR A 110 -1.25 -10.15 10.37
CA TYR A 110 -1.79 -9.14 9.46
C TYR A 110 -1.00 -9.18 8.15
N LEU A 111 -1.70 -9.07 7.03
CA LEU A 111 -1.11 -8.99 5.70
C LEU A 111 -1.61 -7.76 4.98
N ALA A 112 -0.70 -7.01 4.37
CA ALA A 112 -1.03 -6.07 3.31
C ALA A 112 -0.71 -6.70 1.95
N TYR A 113 -1.55 -6.42 0.96
CA TYR A 113 -1.35 -6.85 -0.41
C TYR A 113 -0.99 -5.65 -1.27
N LEU A 114 0.10 -5.75 -2.01
CA LEU A 114 0.59 -4.72 -2.94
C LEU A 114 0.60 -5.31 -4.35
N TRP A 115 0.79 -4.44 -5.35
CA TRP A 115 1.09 -4.94 -6.69
C TRP A 115 2.35 -5.79 -6.68
N LEU A 116 2.42 -6.72 -7.64
CA LEU A 116 3.59 -7.56 -7.84
C LEU A 116 4.85 -6.71 -8.03
N VAL A 117 5.81 -6.89 -7.12
CA VAL A 117 7.17 -6.44 -7.31
C VAL A 117 7.96 -7.56 -7.98
N PRO A 118 8.56 -7.33 -9.17
CA PRO A 118 9.35 -8.34 -9.85
C PRO A 118 10.52 -8.83 -8.98
N LEU A 119 10.77 -10.14 -9.01
CA LEU A 119 11.93 -10.77 -8.38
C LEU A 119 12.81 -11.37 -9.48
N PRO A 120 13.96 -10.75 -9.78
CA PRO A 120 14.85 -11.23 -10.85
C PRO A 120 15.18 -12.72 -10.68
N GLY A 121 15.04 -13.48 -11.79
CA GLY A 121 15.35 -14.90 -11.83
C GLY A 121 14.27 -15.84 -11.28
N ILE A 122 13.14 -15.31 -10.77
CA ILE A 122 11.97 -16.11 -10.37
C ILE A 122 10.83 -15.84 -11.33
N ASP A 123 10.25 -16.90 -11.90
CA ASP A 123 9.06 -16.79 -12.75
C ASP A 123 7.80 -16.62 -11.90
N LEU A 124 7.25 -15.41 -11.90
CA LEU A 124 6.10 -15.03 -11.07
C LEU A 124 4.81 -15.00 -11.91
N PRO A 125 3.67 -15.49 -11.37
CA PRO A 125 2.38 -15.35 -12.05
C PRO A 125 2.07 -13.88 -12.37
N ALA A 126 1.66 -13.58 -13.60
CA ALA A 126 1.43 -12.20 -14.05
C ALA A 126 0.33 -11.47 -13.25
N SER A 127 -0.64 -12.22 -12.73
CA SER A 127 -1.77 -11.73 -11.93
C SER A 127 -1.42 -11.52 -10.45
N ALA A 128 -0.21 -11.88 -10.01
CA ALA A 128 0.07 -12.04 -8.60
C ALA A 128 0.07 -10.73 -7.78
N LEU A 129 -0.09 -10.89 -6.47
CA LEU A 129 0.05 -9.83 -5.47
C LEU A 129 1.30 -10.08 -4.63
N THR A 130 2.00 -9.01 -4.28
CA THR A 130 3.04 -9.09 -3.24
C THR A 130 2.38 -8.98 -1.87
N ALA A 131 2.49 -10.02 -1.07
CA ALA A 131 2.04 -10.02 0.33
C ALA A 131 3.15 -9.56 1.26
N ARG A 132 2.80 -8.68 2.20
CA ARG A 132 3.68 -8.13 3.24
C ARG A 132 3.10 -8.49 4.59
N LEU A 133 3.88 -9.19 5.43
CA LEU A 133 3.53 -9.35 6.84
C LEU A 133 3.61 -8.00 7.55
N LEU A 134 2.61 -7.71 8.38
CA LEU A 134 2.57 -6.56 9.26
C LEU A 134 2.62 -7.03 10.71
N LEU A 135 3.32 -6.26 11.54
CA LEU A 135 3.10 -6.31 12.98
C LEU A 135 1.80 -5.60 13.37
N GLN A 136 1.35 -5.83 14.61
CA GLN A 136 0.17 -5.16 15.14
C GLN A 136 0.31 -3.64 15.09
N GLU A 137 1.47 -3.09 15.46
CA GLU A 137 1.72 -1.66 15.45
C GLU A 137 1.66 -1.05 14.04
N GLU A 138 2.06 -1.82 13.03
CA GLU A 138 1.98 -1.41 11.63
C GLU A 138 0.55 -1.51 11.11
N PHE A 139 -0.20 -2.52 11.56
CA PHE A 139 -1.63 -2.61 11.26
C PHE A 139 -2.41 -1.43 11.88
N GLU A 140 -2.06 -1.00 13.08
CA GLU A 140 -2.63 0.21 13.70
C GLU A 140 -2.30 1.47 12.87
N VAL A 141 -1.10 1.57 12.31
CA VAL A 141 -0.73 2.65 11.36
C VAL A 141 -1.59 2.57 10.10
N LEU A 142 -1.74 1.39 9.52
CA LEU A 142 -2.59 1.16 8.36
C LEU A 142 -4.00 1.65 8.66
N GLN A 143 -4.61 1.24 9.77
CA GLN A 143 -5.97 1.64 10.13
C GLN A 143 -6.11 3.16 10.34
N ALA A 144 -5.13 3.78 10.99
CA ALA A 144 -5.19 5.20 11.35
C ALA A 144 -4.80 6.15 10.21
N PHE A 145 -3.92 5.74 9.30
CA PHE A 145 -3.25 6.64 8.36
C PHE A 145 -3.16 6.11 6.92
N GLY A 146 -3.63 4.89 6.65
CA GLY A 146 -3.65 4.31 5.31
C GLY A 146 -2.39 3.51 4.97
N LEU A 147 -2.56 2.53 4.08
CA LEU A 147 -1.48 1.65 3.65
C LEU A 147 -0.38 2.39 2.86
N THR A 148 -0.74 3.40 2.08
CA THR A 148 0.25 4.19 1.31
C THR A 148 1.28 4.87 2.20
N ARG A 149 0.86 5.45 3.34
CA ARG A 149 1.80 6.03 4.32
C ARG A 149 2.72 4.96 4.92
N LEU A 150 2.19 3.79 5.24
CA LEU A 150 3.00 2.69 5.77
C LEU A 150 4.03 2.21 4.74
N VAL A 151 3.62 2.04 3.48
CA VAL A 151 4.50 1.69 2.36
C VAL A 151 5.58 2.76 2.15
N ALA A 152 5.22 4.03 2.14
CA ALA A 152 6.15 5.15 2.01
C ALA A 152 7.17 5.17 3.16
N ALA A 153 6.73 4.91 4.40
CA ALA A 153 7.61 4.83 5.57
C ALA A 153 8.59 3.64 5.47
N TRP A 154 8.13 2.45 5.05
CA TRP A 154 9.02 1.32 4.81
C TRP A 154 10.05 1.63 3.73
N GLY A 155 9.61 2.22 2.63
CA GLY A 155 10.48 2.54 1.51
C GLY A 155 11.51 3.60 1.84
N TRP A 156 11.12 4.66 2.55
CA TRP A 156 12.04 5.68 3.05
C TRP A 156 13.10 5.08 3.97
N ARG A 157 12.67 4.30 4.98
CA ARG A 157 13.58 3.69 5.95
C ARG A 157 14.56 2.71 5.32
N ASN A 158 14.08 1.92 4.36
CA ASN A 158 14.87 0.90 3.70
C ASN A 158 15.40 1.35 2.35
N ARG A 159 15.40 2.65 2.03
CA ARG A 159 15.89 3.22 0.75
C ARG A 159 15.51 2.37 -0.47
N TYR A 160 14.24 1.97 -0.55
CA TYR A 160 13.71 1.08 -1.57
C TYR A 160 12.36 1.60 -2.04
N TYR A 161 12.17 1.74 -3.36
CA TYR A 161 10.92 2.25 -3.92
C TYR A 161 10.01 1.13 -4.46
N PRO A 162 8.69 1.18 -4.20
CA PRO A 162 8.03 2.03 -3.21
C PRO A 162 8.26 1.54 -1.78
N CYS A 163 8.53 0.24 -1.61
CA CYS A 163 9.02 -0.40 -0.40
C CYS A 163 9.76 -1.70 -0.78
N PRO A 164 10.55 -2.31 0.12
CA PRO A 164 11.18 -3.59 -0.16
C PRO A 164 10.15 -4.69 -0.54
N PRO A 165 10.50 -5.69 -1.36
CA PRO A 165 9.60 -6.81 -1.64
C PRO A 165 9.59 -7.88 -0.52
N TRP A 166 10.44 -7.78 0.49
CA TRP A 166 10.57 -8.76 1.57
C TRP A 166 10.09 -8.22 2.93
N SER A 167 9.47 -9.07 3.75
CA SER A 167 9.24 -8.80 5.17
C SER A 167 10.44 -9.26 6.01
N ASP A 168 10.89 -8.41 6.93
CA ASP A 168 11.70 -8.88 8.07
C ASP A 168 10.75 -9.52 9.08
N PHE A 169 11.00 -10.77 9.51
CA PHE A 169 10.12 -11.44 10.46
C PHE A 169 10.90 -12.22 11.53
N PRO A 170 10.87 -11.77 12.80
CA PRO A 170 10.30 -10.50 13.27
C PRO A 170 11.11 -9.29 12.77
N PRO A 171 10.50 -8.13 12.51
CA PRO A 171 11.23 -6.93 12.12
C PRO A 171 11.96 -6.30 13.32
N SER A 172 13.09 -5.64 13.06
CA SER A 172 13.94 -5.06 14.11
C SER A 172 13.40 -3.75 14.71
N ALA A 173 12.59 -2.98 13.96
CA ALA A 173 11.80 -1.89 14.53
C ALA A 173 10.61 -1.54 13.63
N PRO A 174 9.35 -1.77 14.04
CA PRO A 174 8.18 -1.45 13.24
C PRO A 174 7.92 0.06 13.11
N VAL A 175 7.19 0.44 12.07
CA VAL A 175 6.51 1.75 12.00
C VAL A 175 5.32 1.69 12.96
N SER A 176 5.14 2.69 13.84
CA SER A 176 4.11 2.63 14.89
C SER A 176 3.21 3.86 14.92
N ALA A 177 1.96 3.68 15.33
CA ALA A 177 1.03 4.79 15.51
C ALA A 177 1.52 5.79 16.58
N ARG A 178 2.31 5.31 17.55
CA ARG A 178 2.91 6.14 18.60
C ARG A 178 3.87 7.21 18.05
N THR A 179 4.67 6.88 17.03
CA THR A 179 5.56 7.86 16.38
C THR A 179 4.78 8.84 15.51
N MET A 180 3.63 8.41 14.96
CA MET A 180 2.74 9.23 14.14
C MET A 180 1.65 9.99 14.90
N ARG A 181 1.67 9.99 16.24
CA ARG A 181 0.61 10.59 17.09
C ARG A 181 0.36 12.08 16.82
N HIS A 182 1.36 12.79 16.32
CA HIS A 182 1.29 14.22 16.03
C HIS A 182 0.81 14.54 14.61
N SER A 183 0.48 13.52 13.81
CA SER A 183 -0.01 13.74 12.45
C SER A 183 -1.30 14.58 12.46
N LEU A 184 -1.38 15.50 11.51
CA LEU A 184 -2.57 16.27 11.16
C LEU A 184 -3.79 15.38 10.95
N LEU A 185 -3.60 14.16 10.42
CA LEU A 185 -4.66 13.20 10.19
C LEU A 185 -5.43 12.79 11.47
N ASN A 186 -4.82 12.95 12.66
CA ASN A 186 -5.52 12.71 13.93
C ASN A 186 -6.56 13.77 14.28
N LYS A 187 -6.65 14.86 13.51
CA LYS A 187 -7.58 15.97 13.72
C LYS A 187 -8.73 15.99 12.70
N MET A 188 -8.87 14.94 11.89
CA MET A 188 -9.77 14.92 10.73
C MET A 188 -10.60 13.63 10.68
N ALA A 189 -11.76 13.70 10.04
CA ALA A 189 -12.39 12.50 9.53
C ALA A 189 -11.49 11.87 8.46
N ARG A 190 -11.47 10.55 8.36
CA ARG A 190 -10.61 9.82 7.44
C ARG A 190 -11.42 8.80 6.65
N VAL A 191 -11.17 8.74 5.35
CA VAL A 191 -11.78 7.77 4.45
C VAL A 191 -10.68 7.02 3.73
N HIS A 192 -10.57 5.72 4.00
CA HIS A 192 -9.78 4.79 3.21
C HIS A 192 -10.41 4.63 1.84
N LEU A 193 -9.73 5.10 0.80
CA LEU A 193 -10.35 5.27 -0.51
C LEU A 193 -9.72 4.36 -1.55
N GLN A 194 -10.10 3.08 -1.48
CA GLN A 194 -9.69 2.09 -2.48
C GLN A 194 -10.18 2.48 -3.88
N GLY A 195 -9.33 2.32 -4.89
CA GLY A 195 -9.57 2.76 -6.27
C GLY A 195 -9.33 4.25 -6.49
N CYS A 196 -8.67 4.95 -5.57
CA CYS A 196 -8.24 6.33 -5.75
C CYS A 196 -6.72 6.42 -5.69
N THR A 197 -6.14 7.25 -6.56
CA THR A 197 -4.73 7.66 -6.46
C THR A 197 -4.66 9.18 -6.38
N VAL A 198 -3.63 9.70 -5.70
CA VAL A 198 -3.34 11.14 -5.65
C VAL A 198 -1.87 11.35 -5.96
N THR A 199 -1.58 12.20 -6.94
CA THR A 199 -0.22 12.53 -7.37
C THR A 199 -0.01 14.04 -7.47
N VAL A 200 1.24 14.47 -7.36
CA VAL A 200 1.69 15.79 -7.80
C VAL A 200 2.38 15.65 -9.15
N GLU A 201 1.86 16.35 -10.15
CA GLU A 201 2.34 16.37 -11.54
C GLU A 201 2.58 17.83 -11.95
N GLY A 202 3.85 18.25 -11.94
CA GLY A 202 4.21 19.66 -12.11
C GLY A 202 3.63 20.53 -10.99
N GLU A 203 2.75 21.47 -11.35
CA GLU A 203 2.05 22.36 -10.41
C GLU A 203 0.63 21.89 -10.06
N GLU A 204 0.24 20.66 -10.43
CA GLU A 204 -1.10 20.13 -10.21
C GLU A 204 -1.10 18.98 -9.19
N ALA A 205 -2.08 18.98 -8.28
CA ALA A 205 -2.54 17.77 -7.62
C ALA A 205 -3.52 17.06 -8.54
N VAL A 206 -3.27 15.81 -8.88
CA VAL A 206 -4.16 15.00 -9.71
C VAL A 206 -4.73 13.87 -8.85
N MET A 207 -6.05 13.82 -8.73
CA MET A 207 -6.79 12.79 -8.02
C MET A 207 -7.57 11.95 -9.02
N ARG A 208 -7.19 10.69 -9.16
CA ARG A 208 -7.83 9.75 -10.10
C ARG A 208 -8.82 8.87 -9.37
N LEU A 209 -10.05 8.78 -9.88
CA LEU A 209 -11.18 8.14 -9.24
C LEU A 209 -11.79 7.02 -10.08
N ARG A 210 -11.56 5.77 -9.67
CA ARG A 210 -12.22 4.58 -10.22
C ARG A 210 -13.65 4.42 -9.69
N PRO A 211 -14.51 3.62 -10.35
CA PRO A 211 -15.89 3.40 -9.92
C PRO A 211 -16.03 2.91 -8.46
N MET A 212 -15.09 2.10 -7.97
CA MET A 212 -15.08 1.67 -6.55
C MET A 212 -14.96 2.86 -5.59
N ALA A 213 -14.00 3.76 -5.82
CA ALA A 213 -13.78 4.93 -4.98
C ALA A 213 -15.02 5.83 -4.92
N ARG A 214 -15.75 5.98 -6.03
CA ARG A 214 -16.98 6.79 -6.08
C ARG A 214 -18.07 6.23 -5.16
N ARG A 215 -18.24 4.90 -5.12
CA ARG A 215 -19.18 4.24 -4.20
C ARG A 215 -18.81 4.47 -2.74
N ILE A 216 -17.52 4.28 -2.41
CA ILE A 216 -17.01 4.55 -1.05
C ILE A 216 -17.24 6.01 -0.66
N LEU A 217 -16.94 6.96 -1.56
CA LEU A 217 -17.14 8.39 -1.33
C LEU A 217 -18.60 8.74 -1.15
N HIS A 218 -19.51 8.19 -1.96
CA HIS A 218 -20.95 8.42 -1.80
C HIS A 218 -21.42 8.07 -0.39
N ASP A 219 -21.06 6.87 0.09
CA ASP A 219 -21.49 6.39 1.41
C ASP A 219 -20.80 7.13 2.57
N ALA A 220 -19.53 7.50 2.41
CA ALA A 220 -18.78 8.23 3.43
C ALA A 220 -19.24 9.70 3.52
N LEU A 221 -19.39 10.39 2.40
CA LEU A 221 -19.77 11.80 2.35
C LEU A 221 -21.23 12.03 2.75
N ALA A 222 -22.09 11.01 2.66
CA ALA A 222 -23.45 11.07 3.24
C ALA A 222 -23.43 11.15 4.78
N LYS A 223 -22.35 10.70 5.43
CA LYS A 223 -22.23 10.62 6.89
C LYS A 223 -21.34 11.71 7.49
N ILE A 224 -20.48 12.32 6.68
CA ILE A 224 -19.52 13.33 7.12
C ILE A 224 -20.05 14.73 6.78
N PRO A 225 -20.35 15.57 7.78
CA PRO A 225 -20.82 16.94 7.57
C PRO A 225 -19.90 17.75 6.64
N ALA A 226 -20.46 18.72 5.93
CA ALA A 226 -19.73 19.50 4.93
C ALA A 226 -18.67 20.42 5.57
N GLU A 227 -18.93 20.87 6.79
CA GLU A 227 -18.07 21.71 7.63
C GLU A 227 -16.92 20.95 8.30
N GLN A 228 -16.98 19.61 8.33
CA GLN A 228 -15.95 18.80 8.97
C GLN A 228 -14.75 18.60 8.04
N ALA A 229 -13.54 18.79 8.57
CA ALA A 229 -12.31 18.47 7.85
C ALA A 229 -12.21 16.96 7.55
N LEU A 230 -11.82 16.65 6.31
CA LEU A 230 -11.80 15.30 5.76
C LEU A 230 -10.47 15.01 5.10
N ALA A 231 -9.85 13.88 5.43
CA ALA A 231 -8.72 13.32 4.69
C ALA A 231 -9.14 12.05 3.93
N LEU A 232 -8.80 12.02 2.64
CA LEU A 232 -8.88 10.83 1.79
C LEU A 232 -7.51 10.15 1.82
N LEU A 233 -7.52 8.84 2.03
CA LEU A 233 -6.32 8.00 2.09
C LEU A 233 -6.28 7.14 0.82
N PRO A 234 -5.59 7.61 -0.24
CA PRO A 234 -5.54 6.94 -1.54
C PRO A 234 -4.54 5.78 -1.54
N GLU A 235 -4.59 4.99 -2.60
CA GLU A 235 -3.54 4.08 -3.02
C GLU A 235 -2.37 4.87 -3.63
N LEU A 236 -1.18 4.28 -3.65
CA LEU A 236 -0.11 4.80 -4.51
C LEU A 236 -0.57 4.69 -5.98
N ASP A 237 -0.07 5.55 -6.87
CA ASP A 237 -0.29 5.42 -8.32
C ASP A 237 0.75 4.47 -8.92
N ARG A 238 0.34 3.54 -9.80
CA ARG A 238 1.25 2.53 -10.37
C ARG A 238 2.31 3.17 -11.29
N GLU A 239 1.98 4.31 -11.87
CA GLU A 239 2.88 5.08 -12.71
C GLU A 239 3.62 6.17 -11.92
N ALA A 240 3.37 6.30 -10.61
CA ALA A 240 4.18 7.20 -9.80
C ALA A 240 5.63 6.72 -9.82
N ASN A 241 6.53 7.69 -10.03
CA ASN A 241 7.96 7.45 -10.02
C ASN A 241 8.63 8.15 -8.84
N ALA A 242 7.85 8.56 -7.84
CA ALA A 242 8.29 8.97 -6.53
C ALA A 242 7.10 8.87 -5.57
N CYS A 243 7.34 8.85 -4.27
CA CYS A 243 6.29 8.87 -3.26
C CYS A 243 6.72 9.77 -2.11
N PHE A 244 5.88 10.70 -1.71
CA PHE A 244 6.12 11.47 -0.49
C PHE A 244 6.11 10.53 0.72
N ALA A 245 7.01 10.82 1.67
CA ALA A 245 7.12 10.11 2.93
C ALA A 245 7.27 11.14 4.05
N TRP A 246 6.67 10.88 5.20
CA TRP A 246 6.79 11.75 6.35
C TRP A 246 7.82 11.17 7.34
N VAL A 247 8.69 12.04 7.87
CA VAL A 247 9.67 11.71 8.91
C VAL A 247 9.18 12.33 10.21
N PRO A 248 8.45 11.59 11.06
CA PRO A 248 7.75 12.16 12.21
C PRO A 248 8.69 12.83 13.22
N GLU A 249 9.89 12.29 13.42
CA GLU A 249 10.87 12.78 14.39
C GLU A 249 11.40 14.17 14.04
N GLN A 250 11.41 14.50 12.75
CA GLN A 250 11.87 15.78 12.22
C GLN A 250 10.71 16.68 11.82
N ASN A 251 9.48 16.16 11.87
CA ASN A 251 8.30 16.75 11.26
C ASN A 251 8.56 17.24 9.83
N ALA A 252 9.28 16.43 9.05
CA ALA A 252 9.77 16.81 7.73
C ALA A 252 9.14 15.95 6.63
N THR A 253 8.89 16.58 5.49
CA THR A 253 8.52 15.88 4.26
C THR A 253 9.78 15.38 3.57
N ALA A 254 9.80 14.09 3.25
CA ALA A 254 10.81 13.42 2.46
C ALA A 254 10.18 12.88 1.16
N LEU A 255 11.04 12.39 0.27
CA LEU A 255 10.63 11.77 -1.00
C LEU A 255 11.37 10.46 -1.17
N ASN A 256 10.64 9.37 -1.35
CA ASN A 256 11.18 8.08 -1.78
C ASN A 256 11.21 8.05 -3.31
N VAL A 257 12.38 7.81 -3.89
CA VAL A 257 12.64 7.97 -5.33
C VAL A 257 13.37 6.71 -5.86
N PRO A 258 12.82 6.00 -6.86
CA PRO A 258 13.52 4.93 -7.55
C PRO A 258 14.67 5.49 -8.41
N PRO A 259 15.71 4.69 -8.68
CA PRO A 259 16.76 5.07 -9.63
C PRO A 259 16.19 5.44 -11.00
N GLY A 260 16.71 6.51 -11.61
CA GLY A 260 16.31 6.96 -12.95
C GLY A 260 14.98 7.71 -13.01
N SER A 261 14.33 7.98 -11.87
CA SER A 261 13.13 8.82 -11.83
C SER A 261 13.41 10.27 -12.28
N ASP A 262 12.50 10.81 -13.08
CA ASP A 262 12.47 12.23 -13.48
C ASP A 262 11.58 13.08 -12.56
N LEU A 263 10.98 12.48 -11.53
CA LEU A 263 10.07 13.11 -10.57
C LEU A 263 8.80 13.71 -11.20
N SER A 264 8.41 13.28 -12.40
CA SER A 264 7.23 13.78 -13.11
C SER A 264 5.91 13.44 -12.42
N ARG A 265 5.84 12.33 -11.68
CA ARG A 265 4.63 11.90 -10.96
C ARG A 265 4.96 11.42 -9.55
N LYS A 266 4.65 12.25 -8.55
CA LYS A 266 4.94 12.00 -7.13
C LYS A 266 3.68 11.56 -6.41
N GLY A 267 3.61 10.34 -5.91
CA GLY A 267 2.47 9.84 -5.12
C GLY A 267 2.34 10.52 -3.76
N CYS A 268 1.11 10.79 -3.34
CA CYS A 268 0.75 11.35 -2.03
C CYS A 268 0.07 10.28 -1.17
N CYS A 269 0.33 10.31 0.13
CA CYS A 269 -0.27 9.38 1.10
C CYS A 269 -1.66 9.82 1.57
N PHE A 270 -2.04 11.08 1.36
CA PHE A 270 -3.38 11.59 1.62
C PHE A 270 -3.68 12.86 0.81
N LEU A 271 -4.97 13.15 0.65
CA LEU A 271 -5.50 14.45 0.23
C LEU A 271 -6.53 14.92 1.28
N ALA A 272 -6.25 16.03 1.94
CA ALA A 272 -7.10 16.60 2.97
C ALA A 272 -7.83 17.84 2.48
N PHE A 273 -9.10 17.97 2.88
CA PHE A 273 -9.96 19.12 2.66
C PHE A 273 -10.33 19.72 4.01
N VAL A 274 -10.06 21.01 4.16
CA VAL A 274 -10.34 21.80 5.35
C VAL A 274 -11.26 22.95 4.93
N PRO A 275 -12.58 22.84 5.17
CA PRO A 275 -13.52 23.91 4.88
C PRO A 275 -13.15 25.18 5.68
N GLY A 276 -13.03 26.33 5.01
CA GLY A 276 -12.66 27.58 5.68
C GLY A 276 -12.79 28.83 4.81
N PRO A 277 -12.83 30.03 5.42
CA PRO A 277 -13.06 31.29 4.70
C PRO A 277 -11.80 31.88 4.05
N GLN A 278 -10.65 31.22 4.18
CA GLN A 278 -9.31 31.76 3.86
C GLN A 278 -8.97 31.69 2.35
N GLY A 279 -9.97 31.48 1.50
CA GLY A 279 -9.78 31.20 0.07
C GLY A 279 -9.43 29.73 -0.20
N ASP A 280 -9.23 29.43 -1.48
CA ASP A 280 -8.87 28.09 -1.95
C ASP A 280 -7.34 27.95 -1.97
N LEU A 281 -6.78 27.45 -0.86
CA LEU A 281 -5.34 27.33 -0.62
C LEU A 281 -4.88 25.86 -0.66
N SER A 282 -3.62 25.65 -1.01
CA SER A 282 -2.98 24.34 -1.08
C SER A 282 -1.62 24.35 -0.39
N ARG A 283 -1.34 23.27 0.35
CA ARG A 283 -0.02 23.06 0.96
C ARG A 283 0.34 21.59 0.95
N LEU A 284 1.59 21.30 0.62
CA LEU A 284 2.21 20.03 0.98
C LEU A 284 2.37 19.98 2.50
N MET A 285 1.83 18.95 3.13
CA MET A 285 1.92 18.72 4.58
C MET A 285 2.21 17.25 4.84
N GLU A 286 3.22 16.97 5.66
CA GLU A 286 3.67 15.60 5.96
C GLU A 286 4.05 14.86 4.66
N ASP A 287 3.24 13.92 4.21
CA ASP A 287 3.39 13.14 2.98
C ASP A 287 2.17 13.21 2.06
N GLY A 288 1.34 14.23 2.26
CA GLY A 288 0.14 14.47 1.46
C GLY A 288 -0.11 15.95 1.22
N ILE A 289 -1.30 16.26 0.73
CA ILE A 289 -1.71 17.61 0.36
C ILE A 289 -2.88 18.01 1.23
N ALA A 290 -2.81 19.20 1.84
CA ALA A 290 -3.93 19.81 2.53
C ALA A 290 -4.45 20.99 1.72
N LEU A 291 -5.76 20.99 1.48
CA LEU A 291 -6.49 22.02 0.78
C LEU A 291 -7.39 22.75 1.77
N VAL A 292 -7.17 24.04 1.97
CA VAL A 292 -8.17 24.90 2.62
C VAL A 292 -9.10 25.37 1.51
N VAL A 293 -10.40 25.11 1.64
CA VAL A 293 -11.36 25.37 0.56
C VAL A 293 -12.55 26.15 1.09
N THR A 294 -13.02 27.10 0.28
CA THR A 294 -14.27 27.80 0.56
C THR A 294 -15.45 26.83 0.50
N GLU A 295 -16.57 27.18 1.15
CA GLU A 295 -17.78 26.34 1.16
C GLU A 295 -18.26 26.02 -0.26
N GLY A 296 -18.29 27.03 -1.14
CA GLY A 296 -18.70 26.86 -2.54
C GLY A 296 -17.75 25.94 -3.32
N THR A 297 -16.43 26.09 -3.16
CA THR A 297 -15.46 25.19 -3.79
C THR A 297 -15.57 23.78 -3.25
N TRP A 298 -15.74 23.62 -1.95
CA TRP A 298 -15.88 22.31 -1.33
C TRP A 298 -17.13 21.58 -1.81
N ALA A 299 -18.28 22.27 -1.88
CA ALA A 299 -19.52 21.70 -2.41
C ALA A 299 -19.34 21.18 -3.84
N ARG A 300 -18.69 21.96 -4.73
CA ARG A 300 -18.39 21.54 -6.11
C ARG A 300 -17.49 20.31 -6.16
N ILE A 301 -16.45 20.26 -5.32
CA ILE A 301 -15.54 19.10 -5.26
C ILE A 301 -16.31 17.86 -4.81
N ARG A 302 -17.12 17.95 -3.74
CA ARG A 302 -17.94 16.82 -3.26
C ARG A 302 -18.90 16.32 -4.33
N GLU A 303 -19.58 17.23 -5.03
CA GLU A 303 -20.48 16.88 -6.12
C GLU A 303 -19.72 16.20 -7.28
N ALA A 304 -18.57 16.72 -7.68
CA ALA A 304 -17.75 16.13 -8.74
C ALA A 304 -17.26 14.71 -8.37
N MET A 305 -16.76 14.53 -7.15
CA MET A 305 -16.29 13.24 -6.63
C MET A 305 -17.41 12.20 -6.60
N THR A 306 -18.59 12.56 -6.08
CA THR A 306 -19.74 11.63 -5.97
C THR A 306 -20.40 11.34 -7.31
N ALA A 307 -20.50 12.34 -8.19
CA ALA A 307 -21.03 12.17 -9.54
C ALA A 307 -20.04 11.50 -10.51
N GLY A 308 -18.77 11.33 -10.12
CA GLY A 308 -17.72 10.81 -10.99
C GLY A 308 -17.44 11.71 -12.20
N ARG A 309 -17.48 13.03 -11.99
CA ARG A 309 -17.21 14.02 -13.05
C ARG A 309 -15.81 14.60 -12.90
N ALA A 310 -15.21 14.94 -14.03
CA ALA A 310 -13.97 15.70 -14.03
C ALA A 310 -14.22 17.10 -13.46
N ALA A 311 -13.24 17.60 -12.71
CA ALA A 311 -13.27 18.96 -12.19
C ALA A 311 -11.86 19.51 -12.05
N THR A 312 -11.76 20.82 -12.20
CA THR A 312 -10.51 21.55 -12.00
C THR A 312 -10.77 22.70 -11.05
N VAL A 313 -9.97 22.77 -9.99
CA VAL A 313 -10.07 23.82 -8.98
C VAL A 313 -8.73 24.56 -8.93
N PRO A 314 -8.69 25.87 -9.26
CA PRO A 314 -7.50 26.67 -9.06
C PRO A 314 -7.24 26.84 -7.56
N LEU A 315 -5.97 26.82 -7.18
CA LEU A 315 -5.54 26.92 -5.79
C LEU A 315 -4.41 27.95 -5.68
N GLU A 316 -4.36 28.64 -4.56
CA GLU A 316 -3.19 29.40 -4.15
C GLU A 316 -2.22 28.47 -3.40
N GLY A 317 -0.90 28.59 -3.65
CA GLY A 317 0.12 27.77 -2.99
C GLY A 317 0.72 26.70 -3.90
N GLN A 318 1.07 25.55 -3.32
CA GLN A 318 1.66 24.42 -4.06
C GLN A 318 1.02 23.11 -3.59
N PRO A 319 0.36 22.35 -4.49
CA PRO A 319 0.18 22.62 -5.94
C PRO A 319 -0.89 23.68 -6.27
N LYS A 320 -0.72 24.42 -7.36
CA LYS A 320 -1.59 25.55 -7.78
C LYS A 320 -2.96 25.15 -8.33
N ARG A 321 -3.24 23.85 -8.42
CA ARG A 321 -4.48 23.33 -8.98
C ARG A 321 -4.77 21.93 -8.46
N LEU A 322 -6.03 21.63 -8.19
CA LEU A 322 -6.53 20.26 -8.04
C LEU A 322 -7.27 19.87 -9.31
N ARG A 323 -6.93 18.70 -9.85
CA ARG A 323 -7.60 18.08 -11.00
C ARG A 323 -8.19 16.74 -10.57
N LEU A 324 -9.51 16.61 -10.67
CA LEU A 324 -10.23 15.38 -10.46
C LEU A 324 -10.41 14.67 -11.81
N GLU A 325 -9.94 13.43 -11.91
CA GLU A 325 -10.02 12.61 -13.11
C GLU A 325 -10.81 11.33 -12.84
N PRO A 326 -12.03 11.21 -13.38
CA PRO A 326 -12.72 9.93 -13.45
C PRO A 326 -11.91 9.00 -14.35
N VAL A 327 -11.54 7.83 -13.84
CA VAL A 327 -10.87 6.77 -14.61
C VAL A 327 -11.74 5.53 -14.64
N GLU A 328 -11.73 4.80 -15.74
CA GLU A 328 -12.36 3.49 -15.85
C GLU A 328 -11.45 2.43 -15.21
N ASP A 329 -12.05 1.31 -14.78
CA ASP A 329 -11.26 0.17 -14.33
C ASP A 329 -10.49 -0.41 -15.54
N PRO A 330 -9.20 -0.76 -15.38
CA PRO A 330 -8.48 -1.46 -16.43
C PRO A 330 -9.21 -2.80 -16.71
N ALA A 331 -9.46 -3.06 -17.99
CA ALA A 331 -10.17 -4.23 -18.49
C ALA A 331 -9.50 -5.56 -18.10
#